data_AF-A0A848TQD9-F1
#
_entry.id   AF-A0A848TQD9-F1
#
_cell.length_a   1.000
_cell.length_b   1.000
_cell.length_c   1.000
_cell.angle_alpha   90.00
_cell.angle_beta   90.00
_cell.angle_gamma   90.00
#
_symmetry.space_group_name_H-M   'P 1'
#
loop_
_entity.id
_entity.type
_entity.pdbx_description
1 polymer ?
#
loop_
_entity_poly.entity_id
_entity_poly.type
_entity_poly.pdbx_seq_one_letter_code
_entity_poly.pdbx_strand_id
1 'polypeptide(L)'
;YHETGKIDINEIYPYRIEGLGKNLIPSATDFVSIDEFIKVTDEDSAHAARELAKTEGIFAGYTSGAAMQAIKQLNALNKFDKDSNVVVVFPDHGSRYMSKIYSDQWMEDQGFLGTEVEKESQKIQYVK
;
A
#
# COMPACT_ATOMS: atom_id res chain seq x y z
N TYR A 1 13.01 -15.27 -0.35
CA TYR A 1 13.51 -15.99 0.85
C TYR A 1 12.48 -16.97 1.40
N HIS A 2 11.28 -16.53 1.78
CA HIS A 2 10.27 -17.39 2.43
C HIS A 2 10.10 -18.78 1.79
N GLU A 3 9.84 -18.83 0.49
CA GLU A 3 9.55 -20.09 -0.23
C GLU A 3 10.79 -20.97 -0.47
N THR A 4 11.98 -20.37 -0.51
CA THR A 4 13.19 -21.03 -1.01
C THR A 4 14.30 -21.18 0.03
N GLY A 5 14.19 -20.51 1.18
CA GLY A 5 15.25 -20.36 2.17
C GLY A 5 16.51 -19.63 1.65
N LYS A 6 16.47 -19.06 0.44
CA LYS A 6 17.61 -18.41 -0.21
C LYS A 6 17.30 -16.94 -0.50
N ILE A 7 18.33 -16.10 -0.35
CA ILE A 7 18.26 -14.69 -0.74
C ILE A 7 18.49 -14.63 -2.25
N ASP A 8 17.54 -14.02 -2.96
CA ASP A 8 17.74 -13.64 -4.35
C ASP A 8 18.25 -12.19 -4.40
N ILE A 9 19.50 -12.02 -4.79
CA ILE A 9 20.13 -10.70 -4.90
C ILE A 9 19.49 -9.83 -5.99
N ASN A 10 18.82 -10.45 -6.97
CA ASN A 10 18.16 -9.71 -8.05
C ASN A 10 16.82 -9.10 -7.59
N GLU A 11 16.28 -9.55 -6.46
CA GLU A 11 15.08 -8.98 -5.85
C GLU A 11 15.40 -7.84 -4.87
N ILE A 12 16.66 -7.41 -4.78
CA ILE A 12 17.08 -6.29 -3.93
C ILE A 12 17.18 -5.02 -4.78
N TYR A 13 16.20 -4.14 -4.67
CA TYR A 13 16.19 -2.85 -5.34
C TYR A 13 15.69 -1.74 -4.40
N PRO A 14 16.05 -0.46 -4.66
CA PRO A 14 15.53 0.66 -3.91
C PRO A 14 14.00 0.73 -4.01
N TYR A 15 13.34 0.97 -2.89
CA TYR A 15 11.89 1.20 -2.81
C TYR A 15 11.62 2.52 -2.07
N ARG A 16 10.45 3.10 -2.30
CA ARG A 16 10.02 4.39 -1.74
C ARG A 16 9.22 4.24 -0.46
N ILE A 17 8.56 3.11 -0.25
CA ILE A 17 7.85 2.83 0.98
C ILE A 17 8.79 2.80 2.18
N GLU A 18 8.38 3.40 3.30
CA GLU A 18 9.19 3.47 4.52
C GLU A 18 8.66 2.51 5.57
N GLY A 19 9.55 1.75 6.20
CA GLY A 19 9.21 0.85 7.31
C GLY A 19 8.86 -0.59 6.90
N LEU A 20 8.77 -0.90 5.60
CA LEU A 20 8.50 -2.25 5.07
C LEU A 20 9.62 -2.68 4.14
N GLY A 21 10.05 -3.95 4.23
CA GLY A 21 11.18 -4.48 3.49
C GLY A 21 12.53 -4.13 4.14
N LYS A 22 13.49 -5.05 4.03
CA LYS A 22 14.89 -4.83 4.37
C LYS A 22 15.76 -5.73 3.51
N ASN A 23 17.00 -5.31 3.28
CA ASN A 23 18.02 -6.12 2.59
C ASN A 23 18.62 -7.22 3.50
N LEU A 24 17.99 -7.52 4.64
CA LEU A 24 18.43 -8.49 5.61
C LEU A 24 17.23 -9.29 6.12
N ILE A 25 17.45 -10.57 6.40
CA ILE A 25 16.44 -11.47 6.98
C ILE A 25 16.47 -11.30 8.51
N PRO A 26 15.44 -10.74 9.15
CA PRO A 26 15.45 -10.52 10.59
C PRO A 26 15.37 -11.85 11.35
N SER A 27 16.23 -12.03 12.35
CA SER A 27 16.18 -13.22 13.23
C SER A 27 14.93 -13.28 14.11
N ALA A 28 14.29 -12.13 14.33
CA ALA A 28 13.04 -12.03 15.10
C ALA A 28 11.80 -12.46 14.31
N THR A 29 11.91 -12.67 12.99
CA THR A 29 10.78 -13.05 12.14
C THR A 29 10.67 -14.58 12.08
N ASP A 30 9.56 -15.11 12.58
CA ASP A 30 9.22 -16.53 12.41
C ASP A 30 8.57 -16.76 11.03
N PHE A 31 9.39 -17.11 10.04
CA PHE A 31 8.92 -17.35 8.68
C PHE A 31 8.02 -18.58 8.55
N VAL A 32 8.05 -19.53 9.49
CA VAL A 32 7.20 -20.73 9.44
C VAL A 32 5.74 -20.39 9.73
N SER A 33 5.50 -19.31 10.48
CA SER A 33 4.15 -18.83 10.82
C SER A 33 3.43 -18.06 9.71
N ILE A 34 4.08 -17.84 8.56
CA ILE A 34 3.57 -17.01 7.46
C ILE A 34 3.17 -17.93 6.31
N ASP A 35 1.89 -17.91 5.90
CA ASP A 35 1.43 -18.77 4.80
C ASP A 35 1.81 -18.23 3.42
N GLU A 36 1.69 -16.91 3.22
CA GLU A 36 1.83 -16.29 1.90
C GLU A 36 2.43 -14.88 2.01
N PHE A 37 3.24 -14.51 1.02
CA PHE A 37 3.77 -13.14 0.86
C PHE A 37 3.17 -12.51 -0.39
N ILE A 38 2.53 -11.35 -0.22
CA ILE A 38 1.97 -10.59 -1.33
C ILE A 38 2.88 -9.42 -1.66
N LYS A 39 3.33 -9.34 -2.91
CA LYS A 39 4.13 -8.23 -3.41
C LYS A 39 3.21 -7.08 -3.83
N VAL A 40 3.49 -5.89 -3.32
CA VAL A 40 2.73 -4.67 -3.63
C VAL A 40 3.71 -3.61 -4.11
N THR A 41 3.35 -2.91 -5.17
CA THR A 41 4.18 -1.82 -5.71
C THR A 41 4.07 -0.57 -4.83
N ASP A 42 5.11 0.28 -4.87
CA ASP A 42 5.08 1.58 -4.19
C ASP A 42 3.88 2.42 -4.66
N GLU A 43 3.62 2.46 -5.96
CA GLU A 43 2.51 3.21 -6.56
C GLU A 43 1.15 2.73 -6.04
N ASP A 44 0.87 1.42 -6.12
CA ASP A 44 -0.42 0.88 -5.66
C ASP A 44 -0.63 1.12 -4.16
N SER A 45 0.45 0.99 -3.38
CA SER A 45 0.44 1.29 -1.95
C SER A 45 0.06 2.75 -1.69
N ALA A 46 0.60 3.69 -2.47
CA ALA A 46 0.33 5.11 -2.31
C ALA A 46 -1.13 5.43 -2.65
N HIS A 47 -1.63 4.90 -3.77
CA HIS A 47 -3.03 5.08 -4.18
C HIS A 47 -4.00 4.46 -3.17
N ALA A 48 -3.72 3.25 -2.67
CA ALA A 48 -4.58 2.60 -1.69
C ALA A 48 -4.64 3.38 -0.36
N ALA A 49 -3.52 3.94 0.12
CA ALA A 49 -3.52 4.80 1.31
C ALA A 49 -4.33 6.09 1.12
N ARG A 50 -4.27 6.69 -0.08
CA ARG A 50 -5.08 7.87 -0.44
C ARG A 50 -6.55 7.52 -0.57
N GLU A 51 -6.88 6.38 -1.17
CA GLU A 51 -8.25 5.89 -1.30
C GLU A 51 -8.87 5.64 0.07
N LEU A 52 -8.15 4.93 0.95
CA LEU A 52 -8.59 4.64 2.32
C LEU A 52 -8.95 5.92 3.10
N ALA A 53 -8.16 6.98 2.95
CA ALA A 53 -8.45 8.28 3.56
C ALA A 53 -9.69 8.96 2.95
N LYS A 54 -9.93 8.79 1.64
CA LYS A 54 -11.06 9.40 0.91
C LYS A 54 -12.38 8.67 1.11
N THR A 55 -12.37 7.34 1.16
CA THR A 55 -13.60 6.52 1.20
C THR A 55 -14.00 6.15 2.62
N GLU A 56 -13.04 5.79 3.47
CA GLU A 56 -13.30 5.30 4.83
C GLU A 56 -13.00 6.34 5.92
N GLY A 57 -12.40 7.48 5.56
CA GLY A 57 -11.95 8.50 6.53
C GLY A 57 -10.78 8.04 7.40
N ILE A 58 -10.10 6.95 7.03
CA ILE A 58 -8.97 6.41 7.77
C ILE A 58 -7.68 7.00 7.19
N PHE A 59 -7.10 7.95 7.91
CA PHE A 59 -5.88 8.64 7.48
C PHE A 59 -4.62 7.86 7.90
N ALA A 60 -4.33 6.76 7.20
CA ALA A 60 -3.25 5.83 7.53
C ALA A 60 -1.93 6.10 6.80
N GLY A 61 -0.84 5.48 7.24
CA GLY A 61 0.46 5.62 6.61
C GLY A 61 0.64 4.85 5.31
N TYR A 62 1.81 5.03 4.69
CA TYR A 62 2.15 4.43 3.41
C TYR A 62 2.08 2.89 3.44
N THR A 63 2.64 2.26 4.49
CA THR A 63 2.60 0.80 4.67
C THR A 63 1.20 0.23 4.88
N SER A 64 0.29 1.05 5.40
CA SER A 64 -1.12 0.68 5.55
C SER A 64 -1.82 0.57 4.19
N GLY A 65 -1.44 1.43 3.25
CA GLY A 65 -1.86 1.34 1.85
C GLY A 65 -1.43 0.02 1.22
N ALA A 66 -0.16 -0.38 1.41
CA ALA A 66 0.33 -1.68 0.93
C ALA A 66 -0.47 -2.86 1.51
N ALA A 67 -0.75 -2.85 2.82
CA ALA A 67 -1.56 -3.89 3.45
C ALA A 67 -2.98 -3.95 2.88
N MET A 68 -3.62 -2.80 2.68
CA MET A 68 -4.95 -2.74 2.06
C MET A 68 -4.94 -3.23 0.61
N GLN A 69 -3.94 -2.84 -0.17
CA GLN A 69 -3.80 -3.29 -1.55
C GLN A 69 -3.56 -4.81 -1.64
N ALA A 70 -2.76 -5.38 -0.74
CA ALA A 70 -2.56 -6.83 -0.68
C ALA A 70 -3.88 -7.58 -0.44
N ILE A 71 -4.76 -7.05 0.43
CA ILE A 71 -6.09 -7.62 0.65
C ILE A 71 -6.94 -7.55 -0.62
N LYS A 72 -6.90 -6.44 -1.36
CA LYS A 72 -7.60 -6.33 -2.66
C LYS A 72 -7.09 -7.36 -3.68
N GLN A 73 -5.78 -7.58 -3.75
CA GLN A 73 -5.19 -8.60 -4.62
C GLN A 73 -5.62 -10.02 -4.22
N LEU A 74 -5.58 -10.35 -2.92
CA LEU A 74 -6.05 -11.64 -2.40
C LEU A 74 -7.54 -11.85 -2.68
N ASN A 75 -8.36 -10.81 -2.52
CA ASN A 75 -9.78 -10.87 -2.84
C ASN A 75 -10.03 -11.10 -4.34
N ALA A 76 -9.26 -10.45 -5.22
CA ALA A 76 -9.35 -10.70 -6.67
C ALA A 76 -9.00 -12.15 -7.06
N LEU A 77 -8.22 -12.83 -6.22
CA LEU A 77 -7.90 -14.26 -6.35
C LEU A 77 -8.93 -15.17 -5.65
N ASN A 78 -10.06 -14.63 -5.17
CA ASN A 78 -11.11 -15.34 -4.45
C ASN A 78 -10.61 -16.07 -3.18
N LYS A 79 -9.64 -15.47 -2.47
CA LYS A 79 -9.12 -16.01 -1.19
C LYS A 79 -10.09 -15.85 -0.03
N PHE A 80 -11.11 -15.01 -0.20
CA PHE A 80 -12.12 -14.73 0.82
C PHE A 80 -13.52 -15.02 0.25
N ASP A 81 -14.43 -15.39 1.13
CA ASP A 81 -15.86 -15.54 0.86
C ASP A 81 -16.69 -14.61 1.75
N LYS A 82 -18.01 -14.72 1.65
CA LYS A 82 -18.95 -13.89 2.42
C LYS A 82 -18.91 -14.11 3.94
N ASP A 83 -18.35 -15.23 4.41
CA ASP A 83 -18.29 -15.59 5.83
C ASP A 83 -16.89 -15.34 6.42
N SER A 84 -15.94 -14.92 5.58
CA SER A 84 -14.57 -14.62 5.95
C SER A 84 -14.48 -13.32 6.77
N ASN A 85 -13.69 -13.35 7.85
CA ASN A 85 -13.35 -12.17 8.63
C ASN A 85 -11.87 -11.83 8.42
N VAL A 86 -11.60 -10.71 7.75
CA VAL A 86 -10.23 -10.24 7.46
C VAL A 86 -9.84 -9.16 8.46
N VAL A 87 -8.71 -9.36 9.14
CA VAL A 87 -8.14 -8.37 10.07
C VAL A 87 -6.86 -7.81 9.46
N VAL A 88 -6.74 -6.48 9.47
CA VAL A 88 -5.56 -5.76 8.95
C VAL A 88 -5.00 -4.83 10.01
N VAL A 89 -3.67 -4.72 10.04
CA VAL A 89 -2.95 -3.81 10.95
C VAL A 89 -2.45 -2.61 10.15
N PHE A 90 -2.80 -1.41 10.59
CA PHE A 90 -2.29 -0.15 10.08
C PHE A 90 -1.22 0.38 11.04
N PRO A 91 0.08 0.29 10.69
CA PRO A 91 1.16 0.50 11.67
C PRO A 91 1.29 1.94 12.15
N ASP A 92 0.90 2.92 11.33
CA ASP A 92 1.06 4.33 11.65
C ASP A 92 0.08 5.25 10.90
N HIS A 93 0.15 6.54 11.24
CA HIS A 93 -0.78 7.57 10.82
C HIS A 93 -0.26 8.36 9.62
N GLY A 94 -1.18 8.76 8.72
CA GLY A 94 -0.88 9.42 7.45
C GLY A 94 -0.20 10.78 7.57
N SER A 95 -0.30 11.44 8.72
CA SER A 95 0.34 12.75 8.97
C SER A 95 1.86 12.73 8.78
N ARG A 96 2.51 11.58 8.94
CA ARG A 96 3.95 11.40 8.70
C ARG A 96 4.34 11.52 7.22
N TYR A 97 3.36 11.43 6.33
CA TYR A 97 3.55 11.36 4.88
C TYR A 97 2.85 12.51 4.12
N MET A 98 2.51 13.60 4.83
CA MET A 98 1.85 14.78 4.24
C MET A 98 2.60 15.37 3.04
N SER A 99 3.93 15.44 3.13
CA SER A 99 4.80 15.92 2.04
C SER A 99 5.22 14.83 1.05
N LYS A 100 4.64 13.63 1.16
CA LYS A 100 4.93 12.45 0.32
C LYS A 100 3.66 11.97 -0.39
N ILE A 101 3.16 10.77 -0.09
CA ILE A 101 2.01 10.16 -0.77
C ILE A 101 0.72 11.02 -0.70
N TYR A 102 0.63 11.93 0.27
CA TYR A 102 -0.50 12.86 0.39
C TYR A 102 -0.28 14.21 -0.31
N SER A 103 0.90 14.43 -0.90
CA SER A 103 1.24 15.56 -1.75
C SER A 103 1.14 15.15 -3.22
N ASP A 104 0.28 15.82 -3.98
CA ASP A 104 0.15 15.56 -5.43
C ASP A 104 1.45 15.83 -6.17
N GLN A 105 2.17 16.90 -5.82
CA GLN A 105 3.48 17.19 -6.43
C GLN A 105 4.46 16.03 -6.22
N TRP A 106 4.51 15.47 -5.00
CA TRP A 106 5.42 14.35 -4.74
C TRP A 106 5.00 13.11 -5.53
N MET A 107 3.70 12.84 -5.64
CA MET A 107 3.17 11.74 -6.43
C MET A 107 3.50 11.90 -7.93
N GLU A 108 3.40 13.12 -8.48
CA GLU A 108 3.86 13.44 -9.84
C GLU A 108 5.37 13.24 -9.99
N ASP A 109 6.17 13.73 -9.05
CA ASP A 109 7.64 13.59 -9.07
C ASP A 109 8.09 12.12 -9.01
N GLN A 110 7.29 11.25 -8.37
CA GLN A 110 7.52 9.80 -8.37
C GLN A 110 7.00 9.09 -9.64
N GLY A 111 6.25 9.79 -10.50
CA GLY A 111 5.58 9.21 -11.66
C GLY A 111 4.35 8.38 -11.31
N PHE A 112 3.78 8.53 -10.11
CA PHE A 112 2.60 7.80 -9.65
C PHE A 112 1.28 8.49 -10.07
N LEU A 113 1.39 9.65 -10.72
CA LEU A 113 0.27 10.33 -11.37
C LEU A 113 0.55 10.33 -12.87
N GLY A 114 0.11 9.26 -13.54
CA GLY A 114 0.13 9.10 -14.99
C GLY A 114 -1.28 9.22 -15.57
N THR A 115 -1.41 10.05 -16.60
CA THR A 115 -2.62 10.46 -17.35
C THR A 115 -3.73 9.40 -17.47
N GLU A 116 -4.95 9.78 -17.04
CA GLU A 116 -6.25 9.07 -17.13
C GLU A 116 -6.91 8.63 -15.81
N VAL A 117 -6.83 9.46 -14.76
CA VAL A 117 -7.93 9.50 -13.76
C VAL A 117 -8.23 10.97 -13.42
N GLU A 118 -8.61 11.76 -14.43
CA GLU A 118 -9.51 12.88 -14.18
C GLU A 118 -10.87 12.29 -13.78
N LYS A 119 -11.02 11.88 -12.51
CA LYS A 119 -12.35 11.79 -11.92
C LYS A 119 -12.85 13.22 -11.86
N GLU A 120 -13.81 13.54 -12.74
CA GLU A 120 -14.58 14.78 -12.76
C GLU A 120 -14.78 15.28 -11.32
N SER A 121 -14.01 16.29 -10.92
CA SER A 121 -14.42 17.12 -9.79
C SER A 121 -15.70 17.79 -10.25
N GLN A 122 -16.83 17.33 -9.72
CA GLN A 122 -18.10 18.00 -9.92
C GLN A 122 -17.90 19.48 -9.61
N LYS A 123 -18.04 20.33 -10.62
CA LYS A 123 -17.95 21.78 -10.47
C LYS A 123 -18.92 22.20 -9.37
N ILE A 124 -18.39 22.62 -8.22
CA ILE A 124 -19.18 23.22 -7.16
C ILE A 124 -19.79 24.50 -7.75
N GLN A 125 -21.09 24.47 -8.05
CA GLN A 125 -21.82 25.65 -8.46
C GLN A 125 -22.13 26.47 -7.21
N TYR A 126 -21.54 27.66 -7.12
CA TYR A 126 -21.96 28.64 -6.13
C TYR A 126 -23.31 29.22 -6.57
N VAL A 127 -24.36 28.91 -5.82
CA VAL A 127 -25.63 29.64 -5.91
C VAL A 127 -25.43 30.96 -5.17
N LYS A 128 -25.56 32.07 -5.89
CA LYS A 128 -25.57 33.43 -5.32
C LYS A 128 -26.93 33.76 -4.73
#